data_AF-A0A0S8EQ16-F1
#
_entry.id   AF-A0A0S8EQ16-F1
#
_cell.length_a   1.000
_cell.length_b   1.000
_cell.length_c   1.000
_cell.angle_alpha   90.00
_cell.angle_beta   90.00
_cell.angle_gamma   90.00
#
_symmetry.space_group_name_H-M   'P 1'
#
loop_
_entity.id
_entity.type
_entity.pdbx_description
1 polymer ?
#
loop_
_entity_poly.entity_id
_entity_poly.type
_entity_poly.pdbx_seq_one_letter_code
_entity_poly.pdbx_strand_id
1 'polypeptide(L)'
;WAHAGFENPERVAELMRRHRQLWADLSFRYEIQTAEKIALSWRALFLEFPDRFMVGTDTYTPDRWSEVARHASWARTWLADLPREVAERIAYKNGEAVLTVAFRESPRRGNSAK
;
A
#
# COMPACT_ATOMS: atom_id res chain seq x y z
N TRP A 1 8.59 -3.29 1.84
CA TRP A 1 9.20 -2.69 3.04
C TRP A 1 8.09 -2.33 3.99
N ALA A 2 8.04 -3.04 5.12
CA ALA A 2 6.96 -2.96 6.10
C ALA A 2 6.70 -1.51 6.54
N HIS A 3 5.48 -1.01 6.41
CA HIS A 3 5.05 0.32 6.88
C HIS A 3 5.90 1.48 6.36
N ALA A 4 6.51 1.36 5.18
CA ALA A 4 7.60 2.23 4.72
C ALA A 4 8.62 2.57 5.84
N GLY A 5 8.94 1.56 6.65
CA GLY A 5 9.85 1.56 7.80
C GLY A 5 9.54 2.51 8.93
N PHE A 6 8.30 3.02 9.02
CA PHE A 6 7.93 4.11 9.95
C PHE A 6 8.77 5.39 9.76
N GLU A 7 9.38 5.55 8.60
CA GLU A 7 10.20 6.72 8.26
C GLU A 7 9.34 7.88 7.75
N ASN A 8 9.80 9.12 7.92
CA ASN A 8 9.11 10.27 7.33
C ASN A 8 9.10 10.23 5.78
N PRO A 9 8.17 10.94 5.11
CA PRO A 9 8.06 10.91 3.65
C PRO A 9 9.34 11.30 2.92
N GLU A 10 10.14 12.21 3.48
CA GLU A 10 11.40 12.67 2.90
C GLU A 10 12.44 11.55 2.84
N ARG A 11 12.57 10.79 3.93
CA ARG A 11 13.47 9.64 4.01
C ARG A 11 12.99 8.48 3.14
N VAL A 12 11.67 8.26 3.07
CA VAL A 12 11.09 7.27 2.14
C VAL A 12 11.43 7.65 0.70
N ALA A 13 11.27 8.93 0.31
CA ALA A 13 11.63 9.40 -1.02
C ALA A 13 13.12 9.18 -1.34
N GLU A 14 14.01 9.54 -0.40
CA GLU A 14 15.46 9.32 -0.55
C GLU A 14 15.77 7.85 -0.85
N LEU A 15 15.20 6.94 -0.06
CA LEU A 15 15.44 5.50 -0.21
C LEU A 15 14.84 4.95 -1.50
N MET A 16 13.66 5.41 -1.91
CA MET A 16 13.05 5.00 -3.19
C MET A 16 13.84 5.50 -4.41
N ARG A 17 14.42 6.71 -4.37
CA ARG A 17 15.31 7.19 -5.44
C ARG A 17 16.57 6.33 -5.56
N ARG A 18 17.13 5.92 -4.42
CA ARG A 18 18.34 5.09 -4.35
C ARG A 18 18.08 3.65 -4.77
N HIS A 19 16.96 3.07 -4.37
CA HIS A 19 16.63 1.66 -4.55
C HIS A 19 15.45 1.51 -5.50
N ARG A 20 15.74 1.34 -6.81
CA ARG A 20 14.74 1.23 -7.89
C ARG A 20 13.68 0.13 -7.68
N GLN A 21 14.04 -0.93 -6.94
CA GLN A 21 13.22 -2.10 -6.62
C GLN A 21 12.64 -2.05 -5.20
N LEU A 22 12.61 -0.88 -4.55
CA LEU A 22 11.99 -0.74 -3.24
C LEU A 22 10.49 -0.46 -3.38
N TRP A 23 9.67 -1.35 -2.85
CA TRP A 23 8.23 -1.14 -2.62
C TRP A 23 7.94 -1.00 -1.13
N ALA A 24 6.89 -0.27 -0.78
CA ALA A 24 6.43 -0.13 0.59
C ALA A 24 4.93 -0.43 0.72
N ASP A 25 4.53 -1.07 1.81
CA ASP A 25 3.13 -1.06 2.22
C ASP A 25 2.87 0.12 3.17
N LEU A 26 1.61 0.53 3.25
CA LEU A 26 1.14 1.69 4.00
C LEU A 26 0.32 1.32 5.23
N SER A 27 0.31 0.04 5.64
CA SER A 27 -0.37 -0.33 6.87
C SER A 27 0.25 0.43 8.06
N PHE A 28 -0.56 0.80 9.05
CA PHE A 28 -0.18 1.63 10.20
C PHE A 28 0.25 3.09 9.92
N ARG A 29 0.25 3.55 8.68
CA ARG A 29 0.65 4.93 8.33
C ARG A 29 -0.52 5.90 8.44
N TYR A 30 -1.04 6.09 9.65
CA TYR A 30 -2.21 6.94 9.91
C TYR A 30 -1.96 8.42 9.64
N GLU A 31 -0.71 8.86 9.70
CA GLU A 31 -0.26 10.23 9.42
C GLU A 31 -0.31 10.61 7.93
N ILE A 32 -0.67 9.67 7.03
CA ILE A 32 -0.96 9.97 5.62
C ILE A 32 -2.08 11.00 5.50
N GLN A 33 -3.03 11.00 6.45
CA GLN A 33 -4.15 11.93 6.44
C GLN A 33 -4.10 12.83 7.67
N THR A 34 -4.20 14.13 7.46
CA THR A 34 -4.32 15.16 8.49
C THR A 34 -5.58 15.97 8.25
N ALA A 35 -6.44 16.12 9.27
CA ALA A 35 -7.66 16.94 9.19
C ALA A 35 -8.47 16.67 7.91
N GLU A 36 -8.80 15.39 7.69
CA GLU A 36 -9.57 14.85 6.56
C GLU A 36 -8.91 14.87 5.17
N LYS A 37 -7.72 15.45 5.02
CA LYS A 37 -7.00 15.50 3.74
C LYS A 37 -5.68 14.75 3.78
N ILE A 38 -5.25 14.26 2.63
CA ILE A 38 -3.89 13.74 2.49
C ILE A 38 -2.85 14.81 2.85
N ALA A 39 -1.89 14.45 3.68
CA ALA A 39 -0.76 15.32 4.02
C ALA A 39 0.10 15.60 2.76
N LEU A 40 0.54 16.85 2.60
CA LEU A 40 1.19 17.31 1.36
C LEU A 40 2.48 16.54 1.03
N SER A 41 3.28 16.18 2.04
CA SER A 41 4.52 15.41 1.87
C SER A 41 4.23 14.00 1.37
N TRP A 42 3.21 13.34 1.91
CA TRP A 42 2.72 12.04 1.42
C TRP A 42 2.14 12.12 0.03
N ARG A 43 1.37 13.17 -0.26
CA ARG A 43 0.83 13.41 -1.58
C ARG A 43 1.94 13.53 -2.63
N ALA A 44 2.97 14.33 -2.36
CA ALA A 44 4.12 14.49 -3.25
C ALA A 44 4.83 13.15 -3.48
N LEU A 45 5.05 12.38 -2.41
CA LEU A 45 5.68 11.07 -2.48
C LEU A 45 4.89 10.08 -3.36
N PHE A 46 3.57 10.03 -3.23
CA PHE A 46 2.72 9.16 -4.06
C PHE A 46 2.68 9.58 -5.53
N LEU A 47 2.80 10.88 -5.82
CA LEU A 47 2.91 11.37 -7.19
C LEU A 47 4.27 11.08 -7.82
N GLU A 48 5.35 11.10 -7.02
CA GLU A 48 6.70 10.78 -7.50
C GLU A 48 6.87 9.27 -7.75
N PHE A 49 6.29 8.41 -6.91
CA PHE A 49 6.42 6.95 -7.01
C PHE A 49 5.06 6.24 -7.04
N PRO A 50 4.20 6.51 -8.04
CA PRO A 50 2.82 6.01 -8.07
C PRO A 50 2.73 4.47 -8.16
N ASP A 51 3.80 3.82 -8.56
CA ASP A 51 3.91 2.38 -8.80
C ASP A 51 4.78 1.65 -7.74
N ARG A 52 5.00 2.28 -6.57
CA ARG A 52 5.87 1.74 -5.49
C ARG A 52 5.20 1.58 -4.12
N PHE A 53 3.90 1.86 -4.01
CA PHE A 53 3.15 1.72 -2.75
C PHE A 53 1.98 0.74 -2.85
N MET A 54 1.66 0.09 -1.73
CA MET A 54 0.49 -0.78 -1.54
C MET A 54 -0.23 -0.40 -0.25
N VAL A 55 -1.55 -0.55 -0.22
CA VAL A 55 -2.35 -0.38 1.00
C VAL A 55 -2.63 -1.74 1.63
N GLY A 56 -2.48 -1.83 2.95
CA GLY A 56 -2.81 -3.01 3.75
C GLY A 56 -3.27 -2.60 5.15
N THR A 57 -3.82 -3.55 5.90
CA THR A 57 -4.37 -3.32 7.25
C THR A 57 -3.49 -3.87 8.37
N ASP A 58 -2.58 -4.80 8.04
CA ASP A 58 -1.71 -5.52 8.97
C ASP A 58 -2.48 -6.15 10.16
N THR A 59 -3.27 -7.18 9.84
CA THR A 59 -4.05 -7.97 10.82
C THR A 59 -3.20 -9.04 11.50
N TYR A 60 -2.15 -8.63 12.23
CA TYR A 60 -1.22 -9.56 12.93
C TYR A 60 -1.82 -10.24 14.17
N THR A 61 -3.04 -9.87 14.58
CA THR A 61 -3.83 -10.57 15.62
C THR A 61 -5.28 -10.81 15.15
N PRO A 62 -5.99 -11.81 15.70
CA PRO A 62 -7.39 -12.08 15.37
C PRO A 62 -8.32 -10.87 15.55
N ASP A 63 -8.14 -10.09 16.62
CA ASP A 63 -9.02 -8.96 16.93
C ASP A 63 -8.97 -7.85 15.86
N ARG A 64 -7.89 -7.76 15.10
CA ARG A 64 -7.74 -6.74 14.05
C ARG A 64 -8.57 -7.00 12.80
N TRP A 65 -9.13 -8.20 12.65
CA TRP A 65 -9.99 -8.50 11.50
C TRP A 65 -11.24 -7.62 11.45
N SER A 66 -11.77 -7.20 12.60
CA SER A 66 -12.91 -6.26 12.66
C SER A 66 -12.57 -4.88 12.09
N GLU A 67 -11.29 -4.48 12.14
CA GLU A 67 -10.82 -3.16 11.72
C GLU A 67 -10.64 -3.03 10.20
N VAL A 68 -10.66 -4.15 9.47
CA VAL A 68 -10.38 -4.18 8.02
C VAL A 68 -11.33 -3.27 7.25
N ALA A 69 -12.64 -3.39 7.51
CA ALA A 69 -13.64 -2.58 6.82
C ALA A 69 -13.47 -1.09 7.13
N ARG A 70 -13.22 -0.75 8.40
CA ARG A 70 -12.99 0.63 8.85
C ARG A 70 -11.74 1.23 8.21
N HIS A 71 -10.64 0.49 8.21
CA HIS A 71 -9.39 0.93 7.59
C HIS A 71 -9.52 1.07 6.07
N ALA A 72 -10.23 0.17 5.40
CA ALA A 72 -10.50 0.29 3.97
C ALA A 72 -11.35 1.54 3.65
N SER A 73 -12.35 1.85 4.47
CA SER A 73 -13.13 3.10 4.35
C SER A 73 -12.26 4.33 4.58
N TRP A 74 -11.45 4.34 5.63
CA TRP A 74 -10.49 5.41 5.90
C TRP A 74 -9.53 5.60 4.71
N ALA A 75 -8.96 4.52 4.18
CA ALA A 75 -8.03 4.59 3.07
C ALA A 75 -8.64 5.21 1.81
N ARG A 76 -9.91 4.86 1.51
CA ARG A 76 -10.64 5.45 0.39
C ARG A 76 -10.80 6.97 0.50
N THR A 77 -10.83 7.52 1.72
CA THR A 77 -10.96 8.98 1.91
C THR A 77 -9.72 9.73 1.41
N TRP A 78 -8.51 9.35 1.85
CA TRP A 78 -7.30 10.03 1.40
C TRP A 78 -6.91 9.65 -0.03
N LEU A 79 -7.27 8.46 -0.50
CA LEU A 79 -7.07 8.07 -1.91
C LEU A 79 -7.88 8.97 -2.86
N ALA A 80 -9.03 9.49 -2.43
CA ALA A 80 -9.86 10.38 -3.24
C ALA A 80 -9.20 11.75 -3.52
N ASP A 81 -8.19 12.14 -2.73
CA ASP A 81 -7.42 13.37 -2.94
C ASP A 81 -6.31 13.22 -4.01
N LEU A 82 -6.11 12.02 -4.55
CA LEU A 82 -5.10 11.73 -5.58
C LEU A 82 -5.74 11.68 -6.98
N PRO A 83 -4.95 11.92 -8.06
CA PRO A 83 -5.38 11.58 -9.41
C PRO A 83 -5.80 10.11 -9.47
N ARG A 84 -6.91 9.83 -10.16
CA ARG A 84 -7.54 8.50 -10.20
C ARG A 84 -6.56 7.38 -10.52
N GLU A 85 -5.67 7.60 -11.49
CA GLU A 85 -4.66 6.63 -11.91
C GLU A 85 -3.64 6.28 -10.80
N VAL A 86 -3.26 7.25 -9.98
CA VAL A 86 -2.37 7.05 -8.82
C VAL A 86 -3.13 6.34 -7.71
N ALA A 87 -4.37 6.77 -7.44
CA ALA A 87 -5.22 6.14 -6.44
C ALA A 87 -5.45 4.65 -6.73
N GLU A 88 -5.81 4.30 -7.97
CA GLU A 88 -6.04 2.90 -8.37
C GLU A 88 -4.77 2.05 -8.27
N ARG A 89 -3.60 2.63 -8.60
CA ARG A 89 -2.32 1.94 -8.44
C ARG A 89 -2.06 1.56 -6.99
N ILE A 90 -2.17 2.52 -6.09
CA ILE A 90 -1.91 2.33 -4.66
C ILE A 90 -2.98 1.44 -4.02
N ALA A 91 -4.24 1.58 -4.42
CA ALA A 91 -5.36 0.84 -3.87
C ALA A 91 -5.30 -0.66 -4.20
N TYR A 92 -4.90 -1.04 -5.42
CA TYR A 92 -4.85 -2.46 -5.80
C TYR A 92 -3.88 -2.82 -6.94
N LYS A 93 -3.68 -1.99 -7.97
CA LYS A 93 -2.94 -2.44 -9.17
C LYS A 93 -1.46 -2.76 -8.89
N ASN A 94 -0.82 -2.02 -7.98
CA ASN A 94 0.57 -2.29 -7.61
C ASN A 94 0.68 -3.64 -6.87
N GLY A 95 -0.26 -3.92 -5.98
CA GLY A 95 -0.34 -5.21 -5.28
C GLY A 95 -0.60 -6.36 -6.26
N GLU A 96 -1.54 -6.18 -7.19
CA GLU A 96 -1.81 -7.14 -8.26
C GLU A 96 -0.55 -7.40 -9.11
N ALA A 97 0.14 -6.35 -9.56
CA ALA A 97 1.35 -6.52 -10.38
C ALA A 97 2.44 -7.33 -9.68
N VAL A 98 2.66 -7.13 -8.38
CA VAL A 98 3.68 -7.87 -7.62
C VAL A 98 3.23 -9.29 -7.26
N LEU A 99 1.98 -9.44 -6.81
CA LEU A 99 1.47 -10.72 -6.31
C LEU A 99 1.05 -11.66 -7.45
N THR A 100 0.44 -11.15 -8.52
CA THR A 100 0.00 -11.99 -9.64
C THR A 100 1.17 -12.66 -10.34
N VAL A 101 2.33 -12.01 -10.46
CA VAL A 101 3.55 -12.66 -10.95
C VAL A 101 3.92 -13.85 -10.05
N ALA A 102 3.95 -13.65 -8.73
CA ALA A 102 4.26 -14.71 -7.77
C ALA A 102 3.25 -15.88 -7.79
N PHE A 103 1.95 -15.60 -8.00
CA PHE A 103 0.91 -16.63 -8.05
C PHE A 103 0.78 -17.33 -9.40
N ARG A 104 1.20 -16.71 -10.52
CA ARG A 104 1.23 -17.37 -11.83
C ARG A 104 2.34 -18.41 -11.95
N GLU A 105 3.45 -18.19 -11.27
CA GLU A 105 4.61 -19.10 -11.29
C GLU A 105 4.51 -20.23 -10.24
N SER A 106 3.52 -20.18 -9.35
CA SER A 106 3.27 -21.22 -8.36
C SER A 106 2.53 -22.42 -8.98
N PRO A 107 3.03 -23.67 -8.85
CA PRO A 107 2.30 -24.84 -9.34
C PRO A 107 0.93 -24.90 -8.66
N ARG A 108 -0.16 -24.99 -9.44
CA ARG A 108 -1.47 -25.28 -8.85
C ARG A 108 -1.35 -26.62 -8.13
N ARG A 109 -1.54 -26.64 -6.80
CA ARG A 109 -1.74 -27.90 -6.09
C ARG A 109 -3.00 -28.53 -6.66
N GLY A 110 -2.83 -29.55 -7.49
CA GLY A 110 -3.91 -30.36 -8.01
C GLY A 110 -4.68 -30.95 -6.84
N ASN A 111 -6.00 -30.81 -6.89
CA ASN A 111 -6.89 -31.42 -5.93
C ASN A 111 -6.78 -32.95 -6.12
N SER A 112 -6.00 -33.63 -5.27
CA SER A 112 -6.02 -35.09 -5.20
C SER A 112 -7.33 -35.49 -4.53
N ALA A 113 -8.35 -35.75 -5.35
CA ALA A 113 -9.55 -36.44 -4.92
C ALA A 113 -9.14 -37.77 -4.26
N LYS A 114 -9.61 -37.98 -3.04
CA LYS A 114 -9.77 -39.32 -2.46
C LYS A 114 -11.16 -39.82 -2.83
#